data_AF-A0A0F8YTP6-F1
#
_entry.id   AF-A0A0F8YTP6-F1
#
_cell.length_a   1.000
_cell.length_b   1.000
_cell.length_c   1.000
_cell.angle_alpha   90.00
_cell.angle_beta   90.00
_cell.angle_gamma   90.00
#
_symmetry.space_group_name_H-M   'P 1'
#
loop_
_entity.id
_entity.type
_entity.pdbx_description
1 polymer ?
#
loop_
_entity_poly.entity_id
_entity_poly.type
_entity_poly.pdbx_seq_one_letter_code
_entity_poly.pdbx_strand_id
1 'polypeptide(L)'
;MTAQQITTRAMILAGGLGTRMQKQVDGLALDEETARIADEGSKGLIPIGRPFLDHTLQALMDAGVVDFCLIVPPGASALGSYYQAVGDRLEAARINFA
;
A
#
# COMPACT_ATOMS: atom_id res chain seq x y z
N MET A 1 0.60 -31.19 -22.19
CA MET A 1 1.03 -30.32 -21.06
C MET A 1 0.61 -28.90 -21.39
N THR A 2 -0.40 -28.38 -20.71
CA THR A 2 -0.75 -26.96 -20.79
C THR A 2 0.25 -26.19 -19.93
N ALA A 3 0.88 -25.15 -20.48
CA ALA A 3 1.75 -24.28 -19.68
C ALA A 3 0.90 -23.55 -18.64
N GLN A 4 1.14 -23.80 -17.36
CA GLN A 4 0.56 -23.02 -16.26
C GLN A 4 1.16 -21.61 -16.34
N GLN A 5 0.32 -20.58 -16.55
CA GLN A 5 0.78 -19.20 -16.44
C GLN A 5 1.05 -18.90 -14.96
N ILE A 6 2.28 -18.48 -14.65
CA ILE A 6 2.66 -18.03 -13.31
C ILE A 6 2.53 -16.51 -13.28
N THR A 7 1.59 -16.00 -12.49
CA THR A 7 1.47 -14.56 -12.26
C THR A 7 2.48 -14.15 -11.20
N THR A 8 3.50 -13.38 -11.60
CA THR A 8 4.58 -12.94 -10.68
C THR A 8 4.54 -11.45 -10.39
N ARG A 9 3.70 -10.69 -11.10
CA ARG A 9 3.66 -9.22 -11.04
C ARG A 9 2.27 -8.66 -10.71
N ALA A 10 2.22 -7.64 -9.87
CA ALA A 10 1.01 -6.88 -9.55
C ALA A 10 1.19 -5.36 -9.76
N MET A 11 0.14 -4.75 -10.31
CA MET A 11 -0.02 -3.29 -10.42
C MET A 11 -0.99 -2.84 -9.33
N ILE A 12 -0.58 -1.92 -8.47
CA ILE A 12 -1.35 -1.52 -7.28
C ILE A 12 -1.68 -0.04 -7.36
N LEU A 13 -2.98 0.27 -7.42
CA LEU A 13 -3.49 1.65 -7.49
C LEU A 13 -3.47 2.32 -6.11
N ALA A 14 -2.31 2.88 -5.74
CA ALA A 14 -2.05 3.46 -4.43
C ALA A 14 -2.27 4.99 -4.36
N GLY A 15 -2.53 5.67 -5.49
CA GLY A 15 -2.66 7.14 -5.53
C GLY A 15 -4.04 7.75 -5.29
N GLY A 16 -4.97 7.02 -4.65
CA GLY A 16 -6.28 7.59 -4.32
C GLY A 16 -6.23 8.49 -3.08
N LEU A 17 -6.90 9.65 -3.12
CA LEU A 17 -6.90 10.69 -2.08
C LEU A 17 -7.57 10.33 -0.74
N GLY A 18 -8.07 9.10 -0.56
CA GLY A 18 -8.65 8.67 0.71
C GLY A 18 -9.91 9.44 1.16
N THR A 19 -10.57 10.23 0.30
CA THR A 19 -11.68 11.14 0.70
C THR A 19 -12.85 10.46 1.40
N ARG A 20 -13.10 9.18 1.14
CA ARG A 20 -14.10 8.40 1.89
C ARG A 20 -13.64 8.07 3.31
N MET A 21 -12.35 7.86 3.53
CA MET A 21 -11.74 7.57 4.84
C MET A 21 -11.63 8.83 5.72
N GLN A 22 -11.62 10.02 5.12
CA GLN A 22 -11.67 11.31 5.83
C GLN A 22 -13.06 11.63 6.40
N LYS A 23 -14.11 10.88 6.00
CA LYS A 23 -15.45 11.15 6.49
C LYS A 23 -15.58 10.69 7.94
N GLN A 24 -15.98 11.61 8.80
CA GLN A 24 -16.45 11.26 10.14
C GLN A 24 -17.71 10.41 10.05
N VAL A 25 -17.80 9.42 10.93
CA VAL A 25 -18.96 8.54 11.07
C VAL A 25 -19.48 8.71 12.48
N ASP A 26 -20.75 9.05 12.61
CA ASP A 26 -21.37 9.25 13.93
C ASP A 26 -21.20 8.01 14.81
N GLY A 27 -20.74 8.23 16.04
CA GLY A 27 -20.49 7.18 17.02
C GLY A 27 -19.17 6.43 16.86
N LEU A 28 -18.32 6.79 15.89
CA LEU A 28 -16.98 6.23 15.72
C LEU A 28 -15.92 7.27 16.11
N ALA A 29 -15.14 6.96 17.16
CA ALA A 29 -13.94 7.72 17.51
C ALA A 29 -12.70 6.94 17.08
N LEU A 30 -11.86 7.57 16.26
CA LEU A 30 -10.52 7.07 15.95
C LEU A 30 -9.54 7.58 17.00
N ASP A 31 -8.46 6.84 17.25
CA ASP A 31 -7.32 7.39 17.97
C ASP A 31 -6.67 8.53 17.14
N GLU A 32 -5.96 9.42 17.82
CA GLU A 32 -5.40 10.64 17.21
C GLU A 32 -4.43 10.34 16.06
N GLU A 33 -3.66 9.26 16.15
CA GLU A 33 -2.68 8.89 15.12
C GLU A 33 -3.37 8.38 13.86
N THR A 34 -4.35 7.49 14.01
CA THR A 34 -5.16 6.98 12.90
C THR A 34 -5.97 8.10 12.25
N ALA A 35 -6.56 9.01 13.04
CA ALA A 35 -7.29 10.17 12.53
C ALA A 35 -6.37 11.07 11.68
N ARG A 36 -5.18 11.40 12.17
CA ARG A 36 -4.22 12.23 11.43
C ARG A 36 -3.80 11.60 10.09
N ILE A 37 -3.50 10.31 10.08
CA ILE A 37 -3.10 9.59 8.85
C ILE A 37 -4.27 9.49 7.86
N ALA A 38 -5.50 9.31 8.36
CA ALA A 38 -6.70 9.32 7.54
C ALA A 38 -6.95 10.70 6.90
N ASP A 39 -6.75 11.79 7.66
CA ASP A 39 -6.88 13.18 7.18
C ASP A 39 -5.84 13.51 6.10
N GLU A 40 -4.61 13.01 6.23
CA GLU A 40 -3.55 13.14 5.22
C GLU A 40 -3.87 12.43 3.88
N GLY A 41 -4.97 11.68 3.81
CA GLY A 41 -5.45 11.03 2.57
C GLY A 41 -4.59 9.83 2.13
N SER A 42 -3.58 9.47 2.93
CA SER A 42 -2.64 8.38 2.65
C SER A 42 -3.20 7.04 3.11
N LYS A 43 -4.31 6.59 2.49
CA LYS A 43 -5.03 5.36 2.89
C LYS A 43 -4.15 4.10 3.01
N GLY A 44 -3.11 3.98 2.19
CA GLY A 44 -2.19 2.85 2.22
C GLY A 44 -1.29 2.82 3.47
N LEU A 45 -1.13 3.97 4.14
CA LEU A 45 -0.35 4.13 5.36
C LEU A 45 -1.19 4.05 6.64
N ILE A 46 -2.52 3.91 6.54
CA ILE A 46 -3.38 3.76 7.72
C ILE A 46 -2.90 2.55 8.54
N PRO A 47 -2.60 2.74 9.84
CA PRO A 47 -2.05 1.68 10.66
C PRO A 47 -3.12 0.67 11.06
N ILE A 48 -2.86 -0.61 10.78
CA ILE A 48 -3.60 -1.77 11.29
C ILE A 48 -2.56 -2.76 11.83
N GLY A 49 -1.93 -2.38 12.95
CA GLY A 49 -0.69 -3.00 13.46
C GLY A 49 0.57 -2.68 12.63
N ARG A 50 0.41 -2.59 11.31
CA ARG A 50 1.35 -2.09 10.29
C ARG A 50 0.56 -1.35 9.20
N PRO A 51 1.17 -0.57 8.31
CA PRO A 51 0.49 0.06 7.18
C PRO A 51 -0.43 -0.91 6.43
N PHE A 52 -1.65 -0.46 6.10
CA PHE A 52 -2.64 -1.29 5.42
C PHE A 52 -2.09 -1.98 4.15
N LEU A 53 -1.34 -1.24 3.32
CA LEU A 53 -0.82 -1.79 2.08
C LEU A 53 0.28 -2.85 2.30
N ASP A 54 0.97 -2.89 3.45
CA ASP A 54 1.90 -3.99 3.79
C ASP A 54 1.19 -5.35 3.87
N HIS A 55 -0.05 -5.37 4.39
CA HIS A 55 -0.84 -6.60 4.44
C HIS A 55 -1.16 -7.14 3.05
N THR A 56 -1.40 -6.23 2.10
CA THR A 56 -1.67 -6.61 0.71
C THR A 56 -0.42 -7.14 0.03
N LEU A 57 0.73 -6.47 0.23
CA LEU A 57 2.02 -6.92 -0.33
C LEU A 57 2.40 -8.30 0.23
N GLN A 58 2.25 -8.51 1.55
CA GLN A 58 2.52 -9.81 2.15
C GLN A 58 1.63 -10.92 1.56
N ALA A 59 0.32 -10.68 1.46
CA ALA A 59 -0.60 -11.67 0.90
C ALA A 59 -0.27 -12.01 -0.57
N LEU A 60 0.20 -11.03 -1.35
CA LEU A 60 0.68 -11.26 -2.71
C LEU A 60 1.99 -12.05 -2.74
N MET A 61 2.93 -11.75 -1.85
CA MET A 61 4.18 -12.51 -1.72
C MET A 61 3.91 -13.97 -1.33
N ASP A 62 2.99 -14.20 -0.40
CA ASP A 62 2.57 -15.55 0.01
C ASP A 62 1.95 -16.35 -1.15
N ALA A 63 1.36 -15.64 -2.13
CA ALA A 63 0.83 -16.21 -3.37
C ALA A 63 1.88 -16.33 -4.52
N GLY A 64 3.14 -15.97 -4.28
CA GLY A 64 4.22 -16.02 -5.27
C GLY A 64 4.34 -14.80 -6.19
N VAL A 65 3.61 -13.72 -5.90
CA VAL A 65 3.71 -12.44 -6.62
C VAL A 65 4.75 -11.55 -5.92
N VAL A 66 5.87 -11.31 -6.57
CA VAL A 66 7.06 -10.68 -5.96
C VAL A 66 7.60 -9.46 -6.73
N ASP A 67 6.95 -9.10 -7.83
CA ASP A 67 7.21 -7.86 -8.57
C ASP A 67 6.01 -6.91 -8.41
N PHE A 68 6.21 -5.81 -7.69
CA PHE A 68 5.18 -4.81 -7.43
C PHE A 68 5.45 -3.54 -8.23
N CYS A 69 4.38 -2.96 -8.78
CA CYS A 69 4.39 -1.59 -9.28
C CYS A 69 3.31 -0.80 -8.54
N LEU A 70 3.72 0.16 -7.71
CA LEU A 70 2.82 1.06 -7.02
C LEU A 70 2.56 2.28 -7.90
N ILE A 71 1.31 2.44 -8.30
CA ILE A 71 0.84 3.60 -9.06
C ILE A 71 0.47 4.69 -8.06
N VAL A 72 1.30 5.72 -7.99
CA VAL A 72 1.22 6.79 -6.99
C VAL A 72 1.10 8.16 -7.66
N PRO A 73 0.60 9.21 -6.97
CA PRO A 73 0.57 10.53 -7.55
C PRO A 73 2.02 11.01 -7.82
N PRO A 74 2.25 11.79 -8.88
CA PRO A 74 3.59 12.30 -9.18
C PRO A 74 4.11 13.17 -8.02
N GLY A 75 5.40 13.00 -7.69
CA GLY A 75 6.09 13.76 -6.64
C GLY A 75 6.48 12.90 -5.42
N ALA A 76 7.21 13.52 -4.49
CA ALA A 76 7.60 12.88 -3.23
C ALA A 76 6.40 12.80 -2.28
N SER A 77 5.65 11.70 -2.35
CA SER A 77 4.57 11.40 -1.40
C SER A 77 5.11 10.60 -0.20
N ALA A 78 4.48 10.76 0.97
CA ALA A 78 4.81 9.96 2.16
C ALA A 78 4.71 8.44 1.88
N LEU A 79 3.71 8.04 1.09
CA LEU A 79 3.55 6.65 0.65
C LEU A 79 4.72 6.21 -0.23
N GLY A 80 5.11 7.02 -1.23
CA GLY A 80 6.26 6.73 -2.08
C GLY A 80 7.56 6.57 -1.29
N SER A 81 7.85 7.51 -0.38
CA SER A 81 9.04 7.45 0.47
C SER A 81 9.04 6.21 1.38
N TYR A 82 7.90 5.86 1.98
CA TYR A 82 7.78 4.67 2.81
C TYR A 82 8.07 3.40 2.01
N TYR A 83 7.41 3.22 0.86
CA TYR A 83 7.55 2.00 0.07
C TYR A 83 8.87 1.91 -0.69
N GLN A 84 9.55 3.03 -0.95
CA GLN A 84 10.93 3.01 -1.44
C GLN A 84 11.84 2.39 -0.37
N ALA A 85 11.76 2.88 0.87
CA ALA A 85 12.55 2.35 1.97
C ALA A 85 12.19 0.88 2.31
N VAL A 86 10.92 0.47 2.14
CA VAL A 86 10.53 -0.95 2.20
C VAL A 86 11.20 -1.74 1.09
N GLY A 87 11.09 -1.30 -0.17
CA GLY A 87 11.70 -1.95 -1.33
C GLY A 87 13.20 -2.16 -1.18
N ASP A 88 13.92 -1.17 -0.64
CA ASP A 88 15.37 -1.22 -0.42
C ASP A 88 15.79 -2.29 0.61
N ARG A 89 14.86 -2.75 1.46
CA ARG A 89 15.10 -3.76 2.51
C ARG A 89 14.60 -5.16 2.14
N LEU A 90 13.86 -5.31 1.04
CA LEU A 90 13.30 -6.58 0.62
C LEU A 90 14.31 -7.37 -0.23
N GLU A 91 14.64 -8.58 0.21
CA GLU A 91 15.46 -9.52 -0.58
C GLU A 91 14.61 -10.36 -1.55
N ALA A 92 13.40 -10.73 -1.11
CA ALA A 92 12.52 -11.68 -1.81
C ALA A 92 11.54 -11.04 -2.80
N ALA A 93 11.44 -9.71 -2.85
CA ALA A 93 10.50 -8.99 -3.70
C ALA A 93 11.07 -7.62 -4.12
N ARG A 94 10.50 -7.02 -5.17
CA ARG A 94 10.88 -5.70 -5.68
C ARG A 94 9.67 -4.78 -5.77
N ILE A 95 9.89 -3.49 -5.47
CA ILE A 95 8.89 -2.44 -5.58
C ILE A 95 9.36 -1.41 -6.61
N ASN A 96 8.53 -1.16 -7.61
CA ASN A 96 8.68 -0.11 -8.60
C ASN A 96 7.54 0.90 -8.45
N PHE A 97 7.72 2.09 -9.02
CA PHE A 97 6.71 3.16 -9.00
C PHE A 97 6.35 3.58 -10.42
N ALA A 98 5.09 3.96 -10.61
CA ALA A 98 4.55 4.54 -11.84
C ALA A 98 3.64 5.73 -11.54
#